data_AF-A0A1M3EMS1-F1
#
_entry.id   AF-A0A1M3EMS1-F1
#
_cell.length_a   1.000
_cell.length_b   1.000
_cell.length_c   1.000
_cell.angle_alpha   90.00
_cell.angle_beta   90.00
_cell.angle_gamma   90.00
#
_symmetry.space_group_name_H-M   'P 1'
#
loop_
_entity.id
_entity.type
_entity.pdbx_description
1 polymer ?
#
loop_
_entity_poly.entity_id
_entity_poly.type
_entity_poly.pdbx_seq_one_letter_code
_entity_poly.pdbx_strand_id
1 'polypeptide(L)'
;MSAFTESAPTDELLSGFGTHGTAPTPQQHRRAGITLVVASALVVAGGGIGWWLLAPGSSSGPAAHVAAFDNPQQDGDKLDADDADQLQVDPASTRLVVHTPAAATYVGRSVSGRLCIMQLPTGDVSTETCGPDRKGVVLTVGTPREGQVRLVADGGPTPAAAEGWKSAGANVWTHA
;
A
#
# COMPACT_ATOMS: atom_id res chain seq x y z
N MET A 1 45.17 15.29 -34.57
CA MET A 1 45.43 15.00 -36.00
C MET A 1 44.39 13.98 -36.43
N SER A 2 43.58 14.37 -37.41
CA SER A 2 42.47 13.61 -37.97
C SER A 2 42.94 12.41 -38.79
N ALA A 3 42.13 11.35 -38.84
CA ALA A 3 41.90 10.57 -40.06
C ALA A 3 40.59 9.76 -39.92
N PHE A 4 39.58 10.19 -40.67
CA PHE A 4 38.46 9.37 -41.12
C PHE A 4 38.98 8.33 -42.11
N THR A 5 38.46 7.09 -42.06
CA THR A 5 38.21 6.28 -43.25
C THR A 5 36.98 5.40 -43.02
N GLU A 6 35.91 5.72 -43.73
CA GLU A 6 34.74 4.90 -43.97
C GLU A 6 34.97 4.06 -45.24
N SER A 7 34.57 2.78 -45.23
CA SER A 7 34.25 1.99 -46.43
C SER A 7 33.41 0.78 -46.02
N ALA A 8 32.18 0.75 -46.52
CA ALA A 8 31.24 -0.37 -46.49
C ALA A 8 31.38 -1.19 -47.80
N PRO A 9 30.39 -2.01 -48.23
CA PRO A 9 30.26 -3.45 -47.96
C PRO A 9 30.26 -4.29 -49.26
N THR A 10 30.66 -5.56 -49.18
CA THR A 10 30.59 -6.56 -50.25
C THR A 10 30.92 -7.91 -49.59
N ASP A 11 30.39 -9.08 -49.91
CA ASP A 11 29.40 -9.54 -50.87
C ASP A 11 29.32 -11.04 -50.54
N GLU A 12 28.36 -11.50 -49.73
CA GLU A 12 28.16 -12.96 -49.52
C GLU A 12 26.88 -13.33 -50.26
N LEU A 13 27.07 -13.47 -51.56
CA LEU A 13 26.15 -14.05 -52.52
C LEU A 13 25.76 -15.49 -52.13
N LEU A 14 24.46 -15.74 -52.25
CA LEU A 14 23.89 -16.92 -52.90
C LEU A 14 24.22 -18.29 -52.30
N SER A 15 23.25 -18.84 -51.57
CA SER A 15 22.77 -20.19 -51.88
C SER A 15 21.35 -20.45 -51.38
N GLY A 16 20.44 -20.61 -52.34
CA GLY A 16 19.40 -21.64 -52.24
C GLY A 16 17.97 -21.17 -51.96
N PHE A 17 17.32 -20.60 -52.97
CA PHE A 17 15.85 -20.67 -53.08
C PHE A 17 15.45 -21.96 -53.80
N GLY A 18 14.64 -22.78 -53.12
CA GLY A 18 13.88 -23.87 -53.72
C GLY A 18 12.47 -23.88 -53.14
N THR A 19 11.53 -23.26 -53.86
CA THR A 19 10.09 -23.43 -53.66
C THR A 19 9.68 -24.81 -54.18
N HIS A 20 8.76 -25.52 -53.52
CA HIS A 20 7.74 -26.41 -54.11
C HIS A 20 6.85 -27.01 -53.00
N GLY A 21 5.52 -26.93 -53.17
CA GLY A 21 4.59 -27.96 -52.69
C GLY A 21 3.75 -27.66 -51.45
N THR A 22 2.55 -27.12 -51.67
CA THR A 22 1.41 -27.15 -50.75
C THR A 22 0.72 -28.52 -50.77
N ALA A 23 0.47 -29.16 -49.61
CA ALA A 23 -0.80 -29.81 -49.24
C ALA A 23 -0.72 -30.51 -47.85
N PRO A 24 -1.82 -30.58 -47.08
CA PRO A 24 -1.85 -31.06 -45.70
C PRO A 24 -2.13 -32.57 -45.59
N THR A 25 -1.51 -33.26 -44.63
CA THR A 25 -1.91 -34.63 -44.23
C THR A 25 -2.62 -34.61 -42.87
N PRO A 26 -3.83 -35.20 -42.76
CA PRO A 26 -4.56 -35.33 -41.51
C PRO A 26 -4.29 -36.68 -40.82
N GLN A 27 -4.56 -36.71 -39.50
CA GLN A 27 -4.56 -37.88 -38.61
C GLN A 27 -3.14 -38.46 -38.34
N GLN A 28 -2.80 -39.06 -37.21
CA GLN A 28 -3.58 -39.78 -36.22
C GLN A 28 -2.66 -40.04 -35.01
N HIS A 29 -3.18 -39.88 -33.80
CA HIS A 29 -2.79 -40.56 -32.55
C HIS A 29 -1.34 -41.06 -32.39
N ARG A 30 -0.64 -40.53 -31.37
CA ARG A 30 -0.04 -41.40 -30.35
C ARG A 30 0.27 -40.64 -29.06
N ARG A 31 -0.21 -41.24 -27.97
CA ARG A 31 0.09 -40.92 -26.58
C ARG A 31 1.59 -41.07 -26.29
N ALA A 32 1.99 -40.45 -25.17
CA ALA A 32 3.23 -40.62 -24.41
C ALA A 32 4.36 -39.63 -24.74
N GLY A 33 4.69 -38.82 -23.73
CA GLY A 33 5.81 -37.88 -23.76
C GLY A 33 5.93 -37.05 -22.48
N ILE A 34 6.07 -37.71 -21.33
CA ILE A 34 6.73 -37.21 -20.11
C ILE A 34 8.09 -36.60 -20.59
N THR A 35 8.53 -35.37 -20.32
CA THR A 35 8.87 -34.66 -19.07
C THR A 35 9.50 -33.32 -19.48
N LEU A 36 9.25 -32.21 -18.78
CA LEU A 36 10.33 -31.38 -18.24
C LEU A 36 9.77 -30.43 -17.17
N VAL A 37 10.01 -30.81 -15.92
CA VAL A 37 9.94 -29.92 -14.77
C VAL A 37 11.09 -28.94 -14.93
N VAL A 38 10.80 -27.72 -15.39
CA VAL A 38 11.70 -26.59 -15.18
C VAL A 38 11.21 -25.87 -13.93
N ALA A 39 11.71 -26.32 -12.79
CA ALA A 39 11.77 -25.51 -11.60
C ALA A 39 12.78 -24.39 -11.86
N SER A 40 12.29 -23.18 -12.08
CA SER A 40 13.12 -21.99 -12.04
C SER A 40 12.40 -20.99 -11.15
N ALA A 41 12.80 -21.01 -9.89
CA ALA A 41 12.43 -20.06 -8.87
C ALA A 41 12.87 -18.65 -9.29
N LEU A 42 11.91 -17.80 -9.60
CA LEU A 42 12.03 -16.36 -9.44
C LEU A 42 11.06 -15.98 -8.34
N VAL A 43 11.57 -16.00 -7.11
CA VAL A 43 10.93 -15.32 -5.99
C VAL A 43 11.03 -13.83 -6.30
N VAL A 44 10.00 -13.31 -6.95
CA VAL A 44 9.76 -11.88 -7.04
C VAL A 44 9.34 -11.44 -5.64
N ALA A 45 10.32 -11.09 -4.83
CA ALA A 45 10.11 -10.29 -3.63
C ALA A 45 9.76 -8.87 -4.11
N GLY A 46 8.46 -8.64 -4.24
CA GLY A 46 7.85 -7.40 -4.69
C GLY A 46 6.35 -7.61 -4.75
N GLY A 47 5.73 -7.70 -3.58
CA GLY A 47 4.30 -7.99 -3.43
C GLY A 47 3.46 -7.01 -4.23
N GLY A 48 2.66 -7.51 -5.17
CA GLY A 48 1.90 -6.60 -6.01
C GLY A 48 0.85 -7.21 -6.92
N ILE A 49 0.47 -8.49 -6.82
CA ILE A 49 -0.67 -9.01 -7.61
C ILE A 49 -1.33 -10.16 -6.83
N GLY A 50 -2.33 -9.88 -6.00
CA GLY A 50 -3.03 -11.00 -5.33
C GLY A 50 -4.05 -10.73 -4.22
N TRP A 51 -4.55 -9.51 -3.98
CA TRP A 51 -5.49 -9.29 -2.86
C TRP A 51 -6.82 -8.58 -3.19
N TRP A 52 -7.24 -8.53 -4.46
CA TRP A 52 -8.41 -7.75 -4.86
C TRP A 52 -9.79 -8.44 -4.71
N LEU A 53 -9.89 -9.60 -4.04
CA LEU A 53 -11.17 -10.31 -3.87
C LEU A 53 -11.78 -10.20 -2.47
N LEU A 54 -11.31 -9.28 -1.63
CA LEU A 54 -11.93 -8.96 -0.35
C LEU A 54 -12.06 -7.43 -0.23
N ALA A 55 -12.91 -6.83 -1.07
CA ALA A 55 -13.44 -5.51 -0.76
C ALA A 55 -14.29 -5.65 0.53
N PRO A 56 -13.88 -5.09 1.69
CA PRO A 56 -14.78 -5.03 2.82
C PRO A 56 -15.98 -4.18 2.39
N GLY A 57 -17.18 -4.78 2.49
CA GLY A 57 -18.42 -4.16 2.07
C GLY A 57 -18.57 -2.76 2.67
N SER A 58 -19.11 -1.85 1.86
CA SER A 58 -19.53 -0.52 2.28
C SER A 58 -20.24 -0.63 3.62
N SER A 59 -19.59 -0.12 4.67
CA SER A 59 -20.14 -0.03 6.02
C SER A 59 -21.44 0.76 5.92
N SER A 60 -22.58 0.08 5.97
CA SER A 60 -23.91 0.72 5.93
C SER A 60 -24.34 1.26 7.30
N GLY A 61 -23.40 1.33 8.25
CA GLY A 61 -23.61 1.90 9.58
C GLY A 61 -23.31 3.39 9.62
N PRO A 62 -23.73 4.11 10.67
CA PRO A 62 -23.35 5.50 10.86
C PRO A 62 -21.82 5.61 10.97
N ALA A 63 -21.25 6.62 10.30
CA ALA A 63 -19.82 6.92 10.34
C ALA A 63 -19.32 7.03 11.78
N ALA A 64 -18.05 6.68 11.98
CA ALA A 64 -17.38 6.90 13.26
C ALA A 64 -17.36 8.38 13.56
N HIS A 65 -17.76 8.74 14.78
CA HIS A 65 -17.48 10.05 15.31
C HIS A 65 -16.09 10.03 15.97
N VAL A 66 -15.26 10.99 15.58
CA VAL A 66 -13.91 11.22 16.11
C VAL A 66 -13.76 12.72 16.23
N ALA A 67 -13.53 13.21 17.45
CA ALA A 67 -13.54 14.64 17.78
C ALA A 67 -12.55 15.49 16.96
N ALA A 68 -11.47 14.88 16.45
CA ALA A 68 -10.52 15.57 15.58
C ALA A 68 -11.18 16.15 14.30
N PHE A 69 -12.27 15.55 13.83
CA PHE A 69 -12.98 16.01 12.63
C PHE A 69 -14.03 17.10 12.90
N ASP A 70 -14.28 17.45 14.15
CA ASP A 70 -15.31 18.44 14.53
C ASP A 70 -14.91 19.86 14.13
N ASN A 71 -13.61 20.09 13.97
CA ASN A 71 -13.06 21.38 13.61
C ASN A 71 -12.55 21.40 12.15
N PRO A 72 -12.58 22.57 11.50
CA PRO A 72 -11.93 22.76 10.21
C PRO A 72 -10.46 22.37 10.25
N GLN A 73 -9.96 21.80 9.16
CA GLN A 73 -8.55 21.45 9.01
C GLN A 73 -7.67 22.70 9.09
N GLN A 74 -6.61 22.64 9.89
CA GLN A 74 -5.57 23.67 9.96
C GLN A 74 -4.36 23.28 9.10
N ASP A 75 -3.40 24.20 8.91
CA ASP A 75 -2.24 23.90 8.07
C ASP A 75 -1.35 22.79 8.65
N GLY A 76 -1.25 22.70 9.98
CA GLY A 76 -0.51 21.62 10.66
C GLY A 76 -1.22 20.26 10.65
N ASP A 77 -2.48 20.21 10.20
CA ASP A 77 -3.26 18.97 10.09
C ASP A 77 -3.05 18.25 8.76
N LYS A 78 -2.45 18.91 7.78
CA LYS A 78 -2.30 18.41 6.42
C LYS A 78 -1.06 17.53 6.34
N LEU A 79 -1.24 16.32 5.84
CA LEU A 79 -0.11 15.56 5.30
C LEU A 79 0.38 16.23 4.02
N ASP A 80 1.68 16.14 3.75
CA ASP A 80 2.17 16.47 2.42
C ASP A 80 1.61 15.49 1.38
N ALA A 81 1.65 15.90 0.12
CA ALA A 81 1.03 15.16 -0.96
C ALA A 81 1.69 13.79 -1.18
N ASP A 82 3.00 13.67 -0.96
CA ASP A 82 3.73 12.44 -1.20
C ASP A 82 3.39 11.40 -0.11
N ASP A 83 3.35 11.82 1.17
CA ASP A 83 2.91 10.98 2.28
C ASP A 83 1.44 10.58 2.15
N ALA A 84 0.56 11.51 1.77
CA ALA A 84 -0.86 11.22 1.59
C ALA A 84 -1.10 10.19 0.47
N ASP A 85 -0.37 10.30 -0.64
CA ASP A 85 -0.47 9.36 -1.76
C ASP A 85 0.15 8.00 -1.41
N GLN A 86 1.31 7.98 -0.72
CA GLN A 86 1.92 6.76 -0.21
C GLN A 86 0.99 5.99 0.73
N LEU A 87 0.31 6.70 1.63
CA LEU A 87 -0.62 6.12 2.61
C LEU A 87 -2.04 5.93 2.04
N GLN A 88 -2.31 6.34 0.80
CA GLN A 88 -3.63 6.21 0.17
C GLN A 88 -4.75 6.86 1.00
N VAL A 89 -4.47 8.03 1.57
CA VAL A 89 -5.41 8.82 2.38
C VAL A 89 -5.84 10.10 1.68
N ASP A 90 -7.07 10.54 1.98
CA ASP A 90 -7.57 11.82 1.50
C ASP A 90 -6.92 12.96 2.32
N PRO A 91 -6.03 13.78 1.72
CA PRO A 91 -5.31 14.83 2.44
C PRO A 91 -6.24 15.92 3.01
N ALA A 92 -7.44 16.11 2.45
CA ALA A 92 -8.41 17.07 2.99
C ALA A 92 -9.05 16.59 4.31
N SER A 93 -8.96 15.30 4.58
CA SER A 93 -9.54 14.67 5.77
C SER A 93 -8.57 14.57 6.94
N THR A 94 -7.25 14.77 6.73
CA THR A 94 -6.24 14.50 7.76
C THR A 94 -6.31 15.49 8.91
N ARG A 95 -6.02 15.03 10.12
CA ARG A 95 -5.98 15.82 11.36
C ARG A 95 -4.81 15.36 12.21
N LEU A 96 -3.98 16.28 12.68
CA LEU A 96 -2.89 15.97 13.61
C LEU A 96 -3.49 15.75 15.00
N VAL A 97 -3.16 14.62 15.63
CA VAL A 97 -3.70 14.27 16.95
C VAL A 97 -2.65 14.17 18.04
N VAL A 98 -1.43 13.79 17.67
CA VAL A 98 -0.30 13.71 18.60
C VAL A 98 0.95 14.16 17.86
N HIS A 99 1.77 14.99 18.50
CA HIS A 99 3.07 15.35 18.00
C HIS A 99 4.11 15.14 19.10
N THR A 100 5.16 14.39 18.77
CA THR A 100 6.31 14.14 19.65
C THR A 100 7.60 14.44 18.89
N PRO A 101 8.75 14.59 19.56
CA PRO A 101 10.03 14.75 18.87
C PRO A 101 10.41 13.58 17.95
N ALA A 102 9.84 12.39 18.17
CA ALA A 102 10.14 11.20 17.40
C ALA A 102 9.18 11.00 16.21
N ALA A 103 7.92 11.39 16.35
CA ALA A 103 6.89 11.16 15.35
C ALA A 103 5.71 12.12 15.47
N ALA A 104 5.07 12.39 14.32
CA ALA A 104 3.74 12.98 14.23
C ALA A 104 2.70 11.87 13.98
N THR A 105 1.54 11.95 14.62
CA THR A 105 0.44 11.00 14.44
C THR A 105 -0.80 11.74 13.97
N TYR A 106 -1.37 11.24 12.89
CA TYR A 106 -2.54 11.81 12.24
C TYR A 106 -3.70 10.82 12.28
N VAL A 107 -4.91 11.33 12.18
CA VAL A 107 -6.11 10.57 11.83
C VAL A 107 -6.68 11.12 10.54
N GLY A 108 -7.35 10.29 9.76
CA GLY A 108 -7.89 10.69 8.48
C GLY A 108 -8.80 9.62 7.89
N ARG A 109 -9.23 9.84 6.66
CA ARG A 109 -9.98 8.88 5.87
C ARG A 109 -9.14 8.41 4.70
N SER A 110 -9.16 7.11 4.42
CA SER A 110 -8.59 6.59 3.17
C SER A 110 -9.35 7.15 1.96
N VAL A 111 -8.75 7.08 0.78
CA VAL A 111 -9.44 7.36 -0.50
C VAL A 111 -10.65 6.44 -0.73
N SER A 112 -10.72 5.31 -0.03
CA SER A 112 -11.85 4.36 0.00
C SER A 112 -12.88 4.62 1.12
N GLY A 113 -12.72 5.71 1.90
CA GLY A 113 -13.64 6.10 2.96
C GLY A 113 -13.50 5.32 4.28
N ARG A 114 -12.37 4.65 4.51
CA ARG A 114 -12.06 3.96 5.77
C ARG A 114 -11.46 4.93 6.77
N LEU A 115 -11.70 4.74 8.06
CA LEU A 115 -11.03 5.51 9.10
C LEU A 115 -9.59 5.00 9.25
N CYS A 116 -8.62 5.90 9.28
CA CYS A 116 -7.20 5.58 9.37
C CYS A 116 -6.54 6.36 10.51
N ILE A 117 -5.56 5.72 11.17
CA ILE A 117 -4.58 6.37 12.02
C ILE A 117 -3.19 6.12 11.41
N MET A 118 -2.39 7.18 11.29
CA MET A 118 -1.10 7.17 10.62
C MET A 118 -0.03 7.74 11.54
N GLN A 119 1.19 7.20 11.47
CA GLN A 119 2.33 7.69 12.21
C GLN A 119 3.48 7.95 11.25
N LEU A 120 3.98 9.18 11.29
CA LEU A 120 5.09 9.70 10.49
C LEU A 120 6.29 9.90 11.42
N PRO A 121 7.17 8.89 11.56
CA PRO A 121 8.41 9.01 12.32
C PRO A 121 9.41 9.92 11.61
N THR A 122 10.26 10.60 12.38
CA THR A 122 11.30 11.46 11.83
C THR A 122 12.45 10.61 11.29
N GLY A 123 12.67 10.67 9.97
CA GLY A 123 13.78 9.98 9.30
C GLY A 123 13.56 8.46 9.10
N ASP A 124 12.32 8.00 9.19
CA ASP A 124 11.94 6.60 8.98
C ASP A 124 10.63 6.52 8.16
N VAL A 125 10.14 5.31 7.89
CA VAL A 125 9.00 5.05 7.03
C VAL A 125 7.68 5.26 7.78
N SER A 126 6.79 6.02 7.16
CA SER A 126 5.41 6.23 7.62
C SER A 126 4.63 4.91 7.69
N THR A 127 3.84 4.75 8.75
CA THR A 127 2.99 3.56 8.95
C THR A 127 1.53 3.95 9.16
N GLU A 128 0.62 3.05 8.81
CA GLU A 128 -0.81 3.27 9.00
C GLU A 128 -1.57 2.02 9.41
N THR A 129 -2.70 2.26 10.06
CA THR A 129 -3.72 1.25 10.35
C THR A 129 -5.09 1.82 10.00
N CYS A 130 -5.77 1.21 9.02
CA CYS A 130 -7.12 1.60 8.62
C CYS A 130 -8.17 0.54 9.00
N GLY A 131 -9.37 0.97 9.35
CA GLY A 131 -10.51 0.11 9.68
C GLY A 131 -11.83 0.67 9.15
N PRO A 132 -12.95 -0.03 9.37
CA PRO A 132 -14.25 0.47 8.94
C PRO A 132 -14.58 1.79 9.65
N ASP A 133 -15.12 2.75 8.90
CA ASP A 133 -15.66 4.02 9.44
C ASP A 133 -17.00 3.76 10.14
N ARG A 134 -16.95 3.28 11.39
CA ARG A 134 -18.14 2.97 12.21
C ARG A 134 -17.88 3.17 13.70
N LYS A 135 -18.95 3.34 14.48
CA LYS A 135 -18.91 3.43 15.95
C LYS A 135 -18.13 2.28 16.58
N GLY A 136 -17.40 2.60 17.64
CA GLY A 136 -16.63 1.66 18.44
C GLY A 136 -15.41 1.04 17.77
N VAL A 137 -15.02 1.51 16.58
CA VAL A 137 -13.77 1.07 15.96
C VAL A 137 -12.58 1.51 16.81
N VAL A 138 -11.61 0.61 16.95
CA VAL A 138 -10.34 0.83 17.64
C VAL A 138 -9.23 0.60 16.63
N LEU A 139 -8.36 1.59 16.45
CA LEU A 139 -7.19 1.50 15.58
C LEU A 139 -5.95 1.79 16.41
N THR A 140 -4.83 1.13 16.10
CA THR A 140 -3.56 1.34 16.78
C THR A 140 -2.44 1.36 15.76
N VAL A 141 -1.53 2.31 15.90
CA VAL A 141 -0.30 2.45 15.11
C VAL A 141 0.89 2.52 16.05
N GLY A 142 2.09 2.27 15.51
CA GLY A 142 3.34 2.25 16.24
C GLY A 142 3.63 0.92 16.92
N THR A 143 4.84 0.84 17.46
CA THR A 143 5.36 -0.38 18.09
C THR A 143 5.47 -0.22 19.60
N PRO A 144 5.41 -1.31 20.40
CA PRO A 144 5.62 -1.21 21.84
C PRO A 144 6.99 -0.67 22.27
N ARG A 145 7.98 -0.61 21.35
CA ARG A 145 9.32 -0.08 21.64
C ARG A 145 9.44 1.42 21.36
N GLU A 146 8.75 1.91 20.35
CA GLU A 146 8.81 3.31 19.90
C GLU A 146 7.63 4.14 20.41
N GLY A 147 6.67 3.49 21.05
CA GLY A 147 5.42 4.07 21.49
C GLY A 147 4.29 3.78 20.51
N GLN A 148 3.11 3.54 21.08
CA GLN A 148 1.90 3.25 20.35
C GLN A 148 0.90 4.38 20.53
N VAL A 149 0.14 4.67 19.47
CA VAL A 149 -1.01 5.57 19.53
C VAL A 149 -2.25 4.79 19.14
N ARG A 150 -3.30 4.94 19.93
CA ARG A 150 -4.59 4.28 19.75
C ARG A 150 -5.68 5.33 19.55
N LEU A 151 -6.44 5.17 18.47
CA LEU A 151 -7.68 5.88 18.20
C LEU A 151 -8.85 5.00 18.61
N VAL A 152 -9.78 5.53 19.40
CA VAL A 152 -11.05 4.87 19.72
C VAL A 152 -12.19 5.80 19.36
N ALA A 153 -12.91 5.45 18.30
CA ALA A 153 -14.11 6.17 17.89
C ALA A 153 -15.21 6.05 18.96
N ASP A 154 -16.16 6.99 18.93
CA ASP A 154 -17.25 7.02 19.88
C ASP A 154 -18.02 5.70 19.98
N GLY A 155 -18.35 5.33 21.22
CA GLY A 155 -18.96 4.04 21.56
C GLY A 155 -17.96 2.89 21.69
N GLY A 156 -16.66 3.15 21.52
CA GLY A 156 -15.61 2.15 21.74
C GLY A 156 -15.12 2.10 23.19
N PRO A 157 -14.37 1.04 23.55
CA PRO A 157 -13.87 0.87 24.91
C PRO A 157 -12.76 1.89 25.21
N THR A 158 -12.84 2.56 26.36
CA THR A 158 -11.75 3.41 26.84
C THR A 158 -10.54 2.54 27.21
N PRO A 159 -9.35 2.77 26.63
CA PRO A 159 -8.13 2.07 27.01
C PRO A 159 -7.81 2.24 28.50
N ALA A 160 -7.43 1.15 29.17
CA ALA A 160 -7.24 1.14 30.60
C ALA A 160 -5.89 1.76 31.00
N ALA A 161 -5.91 2.68 31.98
CA ALA A 161 -4.69 3.26 32.54
C ALA A 161 -3.80 2.22 33.25
N ALA A 162 -4.41 1.16 33.80
CA ALA A 162 -3.69 0.03 34.41
C ALA A 162 -2.84 -0.76 33.39
N GLU A 163 -3.18 -0.66 32.10
CA GLU A 163 -2.40 -1.23 30.99
C GLU A 163 -1.38 -0.24 30.43
N GLY A 164 -1.13 0.90 31.09
CA GLY A 164 -0.13 1.89 30.67
C GLY A 164 -0.63 2.95 29.67
N TRP A 165 -1.89 2.87 29.22
CA TRP A 165 -2.46 3.86 28.31
C TRP A 165 -2.73 5.20 29.00
N LYS A 166 -2.39 6.30 28.33
CA LYS A 166 -2.66 7.67 28.76
C LYS A 166 -3.50 8.37 27.71
N SER A 167 -4.50 9.15 28.14
CA SER A 167 -5.25 9.97 27.19
C SER A 167 -4.36 11.09 26.66
N ALA A 168 -4.38 11.29 25.34
CA ALA A 168 -3.69 12.36 24.64
C ALA A 168 -4.65 13.35 23.96
N GLY A 169 -5.95 13.19 24.23
CA GLY A 169 -7.03 13.96 23.62
C GLY A 169 -8.33 13.17 23.58
N ALA A 170 -9.39 13.80 23.10
CA ALA A 170 -10.63 13.10 22.80
C ALA A 170 -10.37 12.02 21.75
N ASN A 171 -10.87 10.80 21.99
CA ASN A 171 -10.69 9.64 21.12
C ASN A 171 -9.24 9.18 20.89
N VAL A 172 -8.23 9.71 21.60
CA VAL A 172 -6.81 9.39 21.35
C VAL A 172 -6.06 9.05 22.63
N TRP A 173 -5.29 7.96 22.59
CA TRP A 173 -4.48 7.47 23.71
C TRP A 173 -3.07 7.11 23.25
N THR A 174 -2.10 7.28 24.13
CA THR A 174 -0.70 6.92 23.90
C THR A 174 -0.22 5.90 24.93
N HIS A 175 0.70 5.05 24.51
CA HIS A 175 1.42 4.10 25.36
C HIS A 175 2.89 4.17 24.98
N ALA A 176 3.79 4.32 25.96
CA ALA A 176 5.23 4.37 25.76
C ALA A 176 5.92 3.19 26.44
#